data_AF-A0A356BXU7-F1
#
_entry.id   AF-A0A356BXU7-F1
#
_cell.length_a   1.000
_cell.length_b   1.000
_cell.length_c   1.000
_cell.angle_alpha   90.00
_cell.angle_beta   90.00
_cell.angle_gamma   90.00
#
_symmetry.space_group_name_H-M   'P 1'
#
loop_
_entity.id
_entity.type
_entity.pdbx_description
1 polymer ?
#
loop_
_entity_poly.entity_id
_entity_poly.type
_entity_poly.pdbx_seq_one_letter_code
_entity_poly.pdbx_strand_id
1 'polypeptide(L)' 'SSEPVSTESPSPYKDLSNVILTSHAGAGSEEAVRRIGRIILENIEDTLEGMSPRHNVIV' A
#
# COMPACT_ATOMS: atom_id res chain seq x y z
N SER A 1 14.44 -27.01 6.99
CA SER A 1 13.50 -27.07 5.86
C SER A 1 12.31 -26.22 6.25
N SER A 2 12.20 -25.02 5.68
CA SER A 2 11.06 -24.14 5.92
C SER A 2 10.31 -24.07 4.60
N GLU A 3 9.29 -24.90 4.45
CA GLU A 3 8.43 -24.83 3.27
C GLU A 3 7.74 -23.46 3.25
N PRO A 4 7.70 -22.77 2.09
CA PRO A 4 6.95 -21.52 1.99
C PRO A 4 5.45 -21.84 2.17
N VAL A 5 4.79 -21.13 3.09
CA VAL A 5 3.32 -21.12 3.17
C VAL A 5 2.78 -20.67 1.82
N SER A 6 2.06 -21.55 1.13
CA SER A 6 1.33 -21.19 -0.08
C SER A 6 0.19 -20.26 0.33
N THR A 7 0.30 -18.98 -0.02
CA THR A 7 -0.71 -17.95 0.26
C THR A 7 -1.83 -17.92 -0.78
N GLU A 8 -1.80 -18.79 -1.79
CA GLU A 8 -2.81 -18.82 -2.84
C GLU A 8 -3.99 -19.71 -2.42
N SER A 9 -4.88 -19.18 -1.59
CA SER A 9 -6.29 -19.57 -1.73
C SER A 9 -6.77 -19.00 -3.06
N PRO A 10 -7.11 -19.81 -4.08
CA PRO A 10 -7.50 -19.28 -5.37
C PRO A 10 -8.76 -18.44 -5.19
N SER A 11 -8.66 -17.15 -5.55
CA SER A 11 -9.79 -16.23 -5.53
C SER A 11 -10.95 -16.83 -6.33
N PRO A 12 -12.19 -16.83 -5.81
CA PRO A 12 -13.35 -17.35 -6.54
C PRO A 12 -13.65 -16.56 -7.83
N TYR A 13 -12.96 -15.43 -8.03
CA TYR A 13 -13.06 -14.59 -9.21
C TYR A 13 -12.03 -14.92 -10.29
N LYS A 14 -11.08 -15.84 -10.04
CA LYS A 14 -9.98 -16.16 -10.97
C LYS A 14 -10.47 -16.73 -12.30
N ASP A 15 -11.59 -17.45 -12.28
CA ASP A 15 -12.13 -18.17 -13.45
C ASP A 15 -13.26 -17.41 -14.17
N LEU A 16 -13.63 -16.21 -13.71
CA LEU A 16 -14.70 -15.41 -14.32
C LEU A 16 -14.17 -14.58 -15.50
N SER A 17 -14.67 -14.83 -16.71
CA SER A 17 -14.20 -14.19 -17.95
C SER A 17 -14.48 -12.68 -18.03
N ASN A 18 -15.35 -12.16 -17.17
CA ASN A 18 -15.71 -10.75 -17.08
C ASN A 18 -15.02 -10.02 -15.91
N VAL A 19 -14.05 -10.66 -15.24
CA VAL A 19 -13.31 -10.07 -14.13
C VAL A 19 -11.83 -9.93 -14.50
N ILE A 20 -11.26 -8.77 -14.18
CA ILE A 20 -9.82 -8.51 -14.27
C ILE A 20 -9.28 -8.36 -12.85
N LEU A 21 -8.45 -9.30 -12.42
CA LEU A 21 -7.70 -9.21 -11.17
C LEU A 21 -6.36 -8.52 -11.43
N THR A 22 -5.98 -7.58 -10.58
CA THR A 22 -4.69 -6.90 -10.65
C THR A 22 -3.91 -7.15 -9.36
N SER A 23 -2.58 -7.17 -9.44
CA SER A 23 -1.67 -7.44 -8.32
C SER A 23 -1.49 -6.21 -7.42
N HIS A 24 -2.60 -5.62 -6.94
CA HIS A 24 -2.56 -4.36 -6.16
C HIS A 24 -1.78 -3.23 -6.87
N ALA A 25 -1.86 -3.17 -8.20
CA ALA A 25 -1.07 -2.23 -9.00
C ALA A 25 -1.61 -0.78 -8.99
N GLY A 26 -2.73 -0.52 -8.31
CA GLY A 26 -3.44 0.78 -8.36
C GLY A 26 -2.62 1.98 -7.86
N ALA A 27 -1.66 1.75 -6.96
CA ALA A 27 -0.74 2.77 -6.45
C ALA A 27 0.71 2.57 -6.93
N GLY A 28 0.94 1.73 -7.96
CA GLY A 28 2.27 1.31 -8.39
C GLY A 28 2.98 2.23 -9.39
N SER A 29 2.39 3.36 -9.78
CA SER A 29 3.07 4.29 -10.69
C SER A 29 4.24 4.99 -9.99
N GLU A 30 5.31 5.32 -10.72
CA GLU A 30 6.46 6.03 -10.15
C GLU A 30 6.05 7.35 -9.47
N GLU A 31 5.10 8.07 -10.07
CA GLU A 31 4.57 9.32 -9.53
C GLU A 31 3.84 9.09 -8.20
N ALA A 32 3.01 8.04 -8.11
CA ALA A 32 2.33 7.70 -6.86
C ALA A 32 3.33 7.33 -5.77
N VAL A 33 4.35 6.54 -6.09
CA VAL A 33 5.42 6.15 -5.15
C VAL A 33 6.17 7.39 -4.64
N ARG A 34 6.57 8.32 -5.53
CA ARG A 34 7.25 9.57 -5.14
C ARG A 34 6.36 10.43 -4.24
N ARG A 35 5.10 10.60 -4.60
CA ARG A 35 4.14 11.41 -3.83
C ARG A 35 3.88 10.83 -2.44
N ILE A 36 3.69 9.52 -2.34
CA ILE A 36 3.51 8.82 -1.05
C ILE A 36 4.77 8.95 -0.20
N GLY A 37 5.94 8.77 -0.80
CA GLY A 37 7.22 8.96 -0.11
C GLY A 37 7.37 10.35 0.49
N ARG A 38 6.98 11.41 -0.24
CA ARG A 38 6.97 12.77 0.28
C ARG A 38 6.03 12.95 1.48
N ILE A 39 4.82 12.41 1.41
CA ILE A 39 3.83 12.48 2.52
C ILE A 39 4.39 11.78 3.77
N ILE A 40 5.05 10.64 3.60
CA ILE A 40 5.69 9.92 4.70
C ILE A 40 6.79 10.77 5.33
N LEU A 41 7.65 11.38 4.51
CA LEU A 41 8.75 12.22 4.99
C LEU A 41 8.22 13.43 5.78
N GLU A 42 7.22 14.13 5.27
CA GLU A 42 6.61 15.28 5.95
C GLU A 42 6.10 14.90 7.35
N ASN A 43 5.43 13.76 7.49
CA ASN A 43 4.96 13.30 8.79
C ASN A 43 6.10 12.90 9.73
N ILE A 44 7.20 12.33 9.21
CA ILE A 44 8.39 12.00 10.00
C ILE A 44 9.03 13.29 10.52
N GLU A 45 9.23 14.29 9.66
CA GLU A 45 9.79 15.58 10.02
C GLU A 45 8.95 16.26 11.10
N ASP A 46 7.63 16.35 10.92
CA ASP A 46 6.73 16.92 11.92
C ASP A 46 6.85 16.21 13.28
N THR A 47 6.88 14.87 13.26
CA THR A 47 6.98 14.08 14.49
C THR A 47 8.30 14.32 15.22
N LEU A 48 9.40 14.42 14.49
CA LEU A 48 10.73 14.68 15.05
C LEU A 48 10.84 16.09 15.64
N GLU A 49 10.09 17.05 15.11
CA GLU A 49 9.98 18.41 15.63
C GLU A 49 8.97 18.55 16.78
N GLY A 50 8.32 17.46 17.19
CA GLY A 50 7.30 17.47 18.24
C GLY A 50 5.96 18.06 17.80
N MET A 51 5.75 18.23 16.49
CA MET A 51 4.50 18.64 15.90
C MET A 51 3.58 17.43 15.63
N SER A 52 2.28 17.69 15.57
CA SER A 52 1.30 16.67 15.18
C SER A 52 1.46 16.32 13.69
N PRO A 53 1.39 15.04 13.29
CA PRO A 53 1.43 14.65 11.88
C PRO A 53 0.30 15.29 11.06
N ARG A 54 0.64 15.92 9.93
CA ARG A 54 -0.31 16.60 9.03
C ARG A 54 -1.45 15.72 8.52
N HIS A 55 -1.20 14.42 8.39
CA HIS A 55 -2.13 13.46 7.78
C HIS A 55 -2.70 12.45 8.79
N ASN A 56 -2.98 12.90 10.02
CA ASN A 56 -3.54 12.06 11.06
C ASN A 56 -4.99 11.63 10.75
N VAL A 57 -5.34 10.38 11.05
CA VAL A 57 -6.68 9.79 10.83
C VAL A 57 -7.50 9.79 12.12
N ILE A 58 -6.83 9.81 13.28
CA ILE A 58 -7.50 9.85 14.58
C ILE A 58 -7.68 11.33 14.93
N VAL A 59 -8.93 11.81 14.79
CA VAL A 59 -9.36 13.16 15.17
C VAL A 59 -9.77 13.20 16.64
#